data_AF-A0A1A7KNL6-F1
#
_entry.id   AF-A0A1A7KNL6-F1
#
_cell.length_a   1.000
_cell.length_b   1.000
_cell.length_c   1.000
_cell.angle_alpha   90.00
_cell.angle_beta   90.00
_cell.angle_gamma   90.00
#
_symmetry.space_group_name_H-M   'P 1'
#
loop_
_entity.id
_entity.type
_entity.pdbx_description
1 polymer ?
#
loop_
_entity_poly.entity_id
_entity_poly.type
_entity_poly.pdbx_seq_one_letter_code
_entity_poly.pdbx_strand_id
1 'polypeptide(L)'
;MITADMNGNILERKNQTWEDLKSKIDIENDGYVKNSGYFFPHTYIIDDATNHIILPSEFFSKNSLGMIVTHFYFLDFDENFNLVQTKKVFKSTTQYPVNSMLINSYRAWGNSIKRDGYFDYIFSNELDKKKGIAFYYLDVNKNAGLLRSGEYSFGTVSYIKGKFSNDKIKFTSKNPMGILPSKPGYILVYEETKDRGLEKRIEKINY
;
A
#
# COMPACT_ATOMS: atom_id res chain seq x y z
N MET A 1 -16.43 -10.56 -0.94
CA MET A 1 -16.10 -11.96 -1.27
C MET A 1 -17.28 -12.62 -1.96
N ILE A 2 -17.02 -13.30 -3.07
CA ILE A 2 -18.02 -14.09 -3.79
C ILE A 2 -17.55 -15.53 -3.75
N THR A 3 -18.39 -16.43 -3.27
CA THR A 3 -18.20 -17.88 -3.39
C THR A 3 -19.03 -18.35 -4.57
N ALA A 4 -18.42 -19.08 -5.49
CA ALA A 4 -19.10 -19.62 -6.66
C ALA A 4 -18.87 -21.13 -6.78
N ASP A 5 -19.82 -21.83 -7.38
CA ASP A 5 -19.62 -23.23 -7.77
C ASP A 5 -18.66 -23.36 -8.96
N MET A 6 -18.34 -24.59 -9.36
CA MET A 6 -17.44 -24.85 -10.50
C MET A 6 -17.99 -24.35 -11.85
N ASN A 7 -19.28 -24.05 -11.94
CA ASN A 7 -19.92 -23.50 -13.13
C ASN A 7 -19.97 -21.96 -13.11
N GLY A 8 -19.44 -21.33 -12.05
CA GLY A 8 -19.46 -19.88 -11.86
C GLY A 8 -20.77 -19.34 -11.29
N ASN A 9 -21.71 -20.20 -10.85
CA ASN A 9 -22.91 -19.74 -10.17
C ASN A 9 -22.55 -19.22 -8.79
N ILE A 10 -22.98 -18.00 -8.48
CA ILE A 10 -22.75 -17.39 -7.17
C ILE A 10 -23.56 -18.14 -6.11
N LEU A 11 -22.86 -18.78 -5.17
CA LEU A 11 -23.43 -19.45 -4.01
C LEU A 11 -23.64 -18.45 -2.86
N GLU A 12 -22.67 -17.56 -2.65
CA GLU A 12 -22.71 -16.58 -1.57
C GLU A 12 -22.00 -15.29 -1.99
N ARG A 13 -22.51 -14.15 -1.50
CA ARG A 13 -21.85 -12.85 -1.63
C ARG A 13 -21.83 -12.15 -0.28
N LYS A 14 -20.62 -11.96 0.25
CA LYS A 14 -20.37 -11.12 1.43
C LYS A 14 -19.74 -9.80 1.00
N ASN A 15 -20.38 -8.70 1.33
CA ASN A 15 -19.85 -7.36 1.12
C ASN A 15 -19.30 -6.81 2.43
N GLN A 16 -18.27 -5.97 2.34
CA GLN A 16 -17.81 -5.14 3.46
C GLN A 16 -18.25 -3.72 3.19
N THR A 17 -18.86 -3.11 4.20
CA THR A 17 -19.31 -1.72 4.20
C THR A 17 -18.47 -0.90 5.16
N TRP A 18 -18.58 0.42 5.12
CA TRP A 18 -17.90 1.28 6.10
C TRP A 18 -18.35 1.00 7.53
N GLU A 19 -19.62 0.65 7.72
CA GLU A 19 -20.18 0.29 9.03
C GLU A 19 -19.45 -0.92 9.64
N ASP A 20 -19.15 -1.93 8.82
CA ASP A 20 -18.44 -3.14 9.29
C ASP A 20 -17.02 -2.81 9.81
N LEU A 21 -16.41 -1.74 9.28
CA LEU A 21 -15.08 -1.29 9.68
C LEU A 21 -15.08 -0.42 10.95
N LYS A 22 -16.24 0.13 11.36
CA LYS A 22 -16.35 1.05 12.51
C LYS A 22 -15.89 0.43 13.82
N SER A 23 -15.95 -0.89 13.93
CA SER A 23 -15.47 -1.63 15.10
C SER A 23 -13.98 -1.46 15.38
N LYS A 24 -13.17 -1.05 14.39
CA LYS A 24 -11.71 -0.86 14.53
C LYS A 24 -11.18 0.44 13.94
N ILE A 25 -11.98 1.15 13.15
CA ILE A 25 -11.59 2.40 12.48
C ILE A 25 -12.69 3.42 12.71
N ASP A 26 -12.36 4.63 13.15
CA ASP A 26 -13.31 5.73 13.28
C ASP A 26 -13.66 6.32 11.89
N ILE A 27 -14.38 5.53 11.10
CA ILE A 27 -14.70 5.79 9.69
C ILE A 27 -16.19 6.11 9.50
N GLU A 28 -16.43 7.19 8.78
CA GLU A 28 -17.76 7.65 8.40
C GLU A 28 -18.34 6.84 7.24
N ASN A 29 -19.64 7.00 6.98
CA ASN A 29 -20.36 6.24 5.94
C ASN A 29 -19.93 6.58 4.49
N ASP A 30 -19.11 7.61 4.29
CA ASP A 30 -18.50 7.97 3.01
C ASP A 30 -17.03 7.53 2.90
N GLY A 31 -16.50 6.86 3.93
CA GLY A 31 -15.11 6.43 4.00
C GLY A 31 -14.14 7.48 4.55
N TYR A 32 -14.65 8.59 5.10
CA TYR A 32 -13.84 9.62 5.74
C TYR A 32 -13.44 9.23 7.17
N VAL A 33 -12.19 9.48 7.55
CA VAL A 33 -11.67 9.33 8.92
C VAL A 33 -11.14 10.68 9.38
N LYS A 34 -11.60 11.13 10.55
CA LYS A 34 -11.19 12.42 11.12
C LYS A 34 -9.66 12.51 11.25
N ASN A 35 -9.09 13.65 10.87
CA ASN A 35 -7.65 13.92 10.86
C ASN A 35 -6.80 13.02 9.93
N SER A 36 -7.41 12.11 9.14
CA SER A 36 -6.69 11.26 8.18
C SER A 36 -7.14 11.50 6.74
N GLY A 37 -8.44 11.68 6.50
CA GLY A 37 -9.02 11.88 5.17
C GLY A 37 -9.87 10.71 4.70
N TYR A 38 -10.07 10.62 3.39
CA TYR A 38 -10.81 9.54 2.74
C TYR A 38 -9.94 8.30 2.59
N PHE A 39 -10.51 7.14 2.93
CA PHE A 39 -9.89 5.84 2.79
C PHE A 39 -9.90 5.38 1.33
N PHE A 40 -8.76 4.94 0.81
CA PHE A 40 -8.64 4.35 -0.51
C PHE A 40 -8.09 2.92 -0.44
N PRO A 41 -8.89 1.89 -0.80
CA PRO A 41 -8.44 0.51 -0.86
C PRO A 41 -7.64 0.23 -2.14
N HIS A 42 -6.52 -0.49 -2.04
CA HIS A 42 -5.73 -0.87 -3.22
C HIS A 42 -6.23 -2.18 -3.85
N THR A 43 -5.83 -3.32 -3.27
CA THR A 43 -6.18 -4.66 -3.76
C THR A 43 -6.20 -5.64 -2.59
N TYR A 44 -7.07 -6.64 -2.66
CA TYR A 44 -7.06 -7.76 -1.72
C TYR A 44 -5.90 -8.69 -2.03
N ILE A 45 -5.23 -9.16 -0.98
CA ILE A 45 -4.08 -10.07 -1.08
C ILE A 45 -4.33 -11.20 -0.08
N ILE A 46 -4.26 -12.44 -0.54
CA ILE A 46 -4.51 -13.62 0.29
C ILE A 46 -3.17 -14.11 0.83
N ASP A 47 -3.05 -14.24 2.16
CA ASP A 47 -1.91 -14.89 2.81
C ASP A 47 -2.12 -16.40 2.82
N ASP A 48 -1.41 -17.10 1.94
CA ASP A 48 -1.40 -18.56 1.86
C ASP A 48 -0.98 -19.26 3.16
N ALA A 49 -0.33 -18.55 4.08
CA ALA A 49 0.12 -19.10 5.36
C ALA A 49 -1.01 -19.17 6.41
N THR A 50 -1.95 -18.23 6.36
CA THR A 50 -3.05 -18.11 7.35
C THR A 50 -4.44 -18.18 6.72
N ASN A 51 -4.55 -18.14 5.39
CA ASN A 51 -5.77 -17.90 4.61
C ASN A 51 -6.45 -16.55 4.89
N HIS A 52 -5.75 -15.63 5.56
CA HIS A 52 -6.28 -14.29 5.80
C HIS A 52 -6.22 -13.45 4.53
N ILE A 53 -7.11 -12.47 4.44
CA ILE A 53 -7.17 -11.50 3.35
C ILE A 53 -6.68 -10.16 3.88
N ILE A 54 -5.57 -9.67 3.33
CA ILE A 54 -5.00 -8.38 3.69
C ILE A 54 -5.38 -7.34 2.63
N LEU A 55 -5.87 -6.19 3.09
CA LEU A 55 -6.19 -5.03 2.25
C LEU A 55 -5.27 -3.85 2.60
N PRO A 56 -4.14 -3.67 1.90
CA PRO A 56 -3.40 -2.41 1.93
C PRO A 56 -4.29 -1.27 1.43
N SER A 57 -4.25 -0.17 2.15
CA SER A 57 -5.02 1.04 1.88
C SER A 57 -4.23 2.28 2.28
N GLU A 58 -4.55 3.41 1.67
CA GLU A 58 -3.98 4.71 2.00
C GLU A 58 -5.08 5.75 2.21
N PHE A 59 -4.81 6.72 3.06
CA PHE A 59 -5.70 7.87 3.23
C PHE A 59 -5.29 9.02 2.32
N PHE A 60 -6.27 9.77 1.83
CA PHE A 60 -6.03 11.01 1.11
C PHE A 60 -7.00 12.12 1.52
N SER A 61 -6.54 13.36 1.52
CA SER A 61 -7.35 14.54 1.88
C SER A 61 -6.93 15.77 1.09
N LYS A 62 -7.71 16.85 1.19
CA LYS A 62 -7.40 18.12 0.53
C LYS A 62 -6.65 19.05 1.47
N ASN A 63 -5.66 19.75 0.95
CA ASN A 63 -5.01 20.90 1.58
C ASN A 63 -5.07 22.15 0.67
N SER A 64 -4.39 23.23 1.06
CA SER A 64 -4.34 24.47 0.26
C SER A 64 -3.61 24.34 -1.08
N LEU A 65 -2.78 23.30 -1.26
CA LEU A 65 -1.95 23.08 -2.45
C LEU A 65 -2.48 21.96 -3.38
N GLY A 66 -3.52 21.25 -2.97
CA GLY A 66 -4.11 20.15 -3.74
C GLY A 66 -4.56 18.99 -2.85
N MET A 67 -4.33 17.76 -3.32
CA MET A 67 -4.59 16.56 -2.54
C MET A 67 -3.30 16.04 -1.91
N ILE A 68 -3.42 15.44 -0.75
CA ILE A 68 -2.32 14.78 -0.05
C ILE A 68 -2.67 13.33 0.20
N VAL A 69 -1.69 12.44 0.04
CA VAL A 69 -1.74 11.03 0.41
C VAL A 69 -0.91 10.84 1.67
N THR A 70 -1.51 10.27 2.72
CA THR A 70 -0.95 10.26 4.07
C THR A 70 -0.54 8.86 4.51
N HIS A 71 -1.09 8.33 5.59
CA HIS A 71 -0.61 7.09 6.21
C HIS A 71 -1.15 5.85 5.52
N PHE A 72 -0.40 4.77 5.66
CA PHE A 72 -0.85 3.44 5.30
C PHE A 72 -1.76 2.86 6.36
N TYR A 73 -2.70 2.04 5.90
CA TYR A 73 -3.60 1.29 6.73
C TYR A 73 -3.80 -0.09 6.11
N PHE A 74 -3.50 -1.14 6.88
CA PHE A 74 -3.70 -2.52 6.49
C PHE A 74 -4.88 -3.07 7.26
N LEU A 75 -5.86 -3.59 6.54
CA LEU A 75 -6.96 -4.36 7.13
C LEU A 75 -6.64 -5.83 6.99
N ASP A 76 -6.80 -6.58 8.08
CA ASP A 76 -6.63 -8.02 8.11
C ASP A 76 -7.99 -8.66 8.35
N PHE A 77 -8.47 -9.40 7.36
CA PHE A 77 -9.70 -10.16 7.43
C PHE A 77 -9.41 -11.65 7.54
N ASP A 78 -10.20 -12.39 8.32
CA ASP A 78 -10.15 -13.85 8.35
C ASP A 78 -10.67 -14.46 7.03
N GLU A 79 -10.59 -15.79 6.92
CA GLU A 79 -11.10 -16.55 5.77
C GLU A 79 -12.61 -16.38 5.52
N ASN A 80 -13.35 -15.98 6.56
CA ASN A 80 -14.77 -15.66 6.50
C ASN A 80 -15.02 -14.18 6.18
N PHE A 81 -13.97 -13.42 5.87
CA PHE A 81 -13.99 -12.00 5.56
C PHE A 81 -14.52 -11.13 6.70
N ASN A 82 -14.25 -11.48 7.96
CA ASN A 82 -14.47 -10.65 9.14
C ASN A 82 -13.19 -9.87 9.48
N LEU A 83 -13.32 -8.59 9.84
CA LEU A 83 -12.17 -7.76 10.20
C LEU A 83 -11.59 -8.21 11.56
N VAL A 84 -10.37 -8.74 11.56
CA VAL A 84 -9.69 -9.27 12.76
C VAL A 84 -8.84 -8.19 13.41
N GLN A 85 -8.02 -7.51 12.64
CA GLN A 85 -7.11 -6.47 13.13
C GLN A 85 -6.78 -5.44 12.05
N THR A 86 -6.11 -4.38 12.48
CA THR A 86 -5.68 -3.27 11.62
C THR A 86 -4.26 -2.86 11.98
N LYS A 87 -3.47 -2.48 10.98
CA LYS A 87 -2.14 -1.89 11.19
C LYS A 87 -2.06 -0.53 10.49
N LYS A 88 -1.86 0.52 11.29
CA LYS A 88 -1.51 1.85 10.79
C LYS A 88 0.01 1.96 10.65
N VAL A 89 0.48 2.51 9.55
CA VAL A 89 1.90 2.81 9.33
C VAL A 89 2.05 4.26 8.92
N PHE A 90 2.77 5.01 9.76
CA PHE A 90 3.07 6.41 9.51
C PHE A 90 4.20 6.53 8.48
N LYS A 91 4.04 7.48 7.55
CA LYS A 91 5.01 7.83 6.52
C LYS A 91 4.94 9.32 6.22
N SER A 92 5.89 9.79 5.44
CA SER A 92 5.86 11.15 4.88
C SER A 92 4.69 11.32 3.92
N THR A 93 4.14 12.53 3.86
CA THR A 93 3.00 12.87 3.01
C THR A 93 3.43 13.04 1.55
N THR A 94 2.66 12.47 0.64
CA THR A 94 2.80 12.68 -0.81
C THR A 94 1.81 13.72 -1.30
N GLN A 95 2.30 14.78 -1.94
CA GLN A 95 1.46 15.85 -2.50
C GLN A 95 1.11 15.50 -3.94
N TYR A 96 -0.19 15.39 -4.23
CA TYR A 96 -0.74 15.34 -5.58
C TYR A 96 -1.13 16.76 -6.00
N PRO A 97 -0.39 17.37 -6.95
CA PRO A 97 -0.68 18.70 -7.42
C PRO A 97 -2.01 18.69 -8.16
N VAL A 98 -2.93 19.53 -7.73
CA VAL A 98 -4.23 19.66 -8.38
C VAL A 98 -4.11 20.77 -9.41
N ASN A 99 -4.06 20.39 -10.68
CA ASN A 99 -4.36 21.31 -11.77
C ASN A 99 -5.86 21.65 -11.73
N SER A 100 -6.36 22.55 -12.58
CA SER A 100 -7.75 23.06 -12.64
C SER A 100 -8.87 22.02 -12.88
N MET A 101 -8.66 20.75 -12.53
CA MET A 101 -9.62 19.65 -12.58
C MET A 101 -10.78 19.87 -11.60
N LEU A 102 -11.99 19.90 -12.14
CA LEU A 102 -13.24 19.86 -11.39
C LEU A 102 -13.63 18.41 -11.13
N ILE A 103 -13.13 17.83 -10.04
CA ILE A 103 -13.50 16.49 -9.59
C ILE A 103 -14.41 16.61 -8.36
N ASN A 104 -15.65 16.14 -8.51
CA ASN A 104 -16.73 16.35 -7.54
C ASN A 104 -16.98 15.17 -6.60
N SER A 105 -16.15 14.12 -6.63
CA SER A 105 -16.27 13.00 -5.68
C SER A 105 -14.92 12.48 -5.21
N TYR A 106 -14.85 12.08 -3.94
CA TYR A 106 -13.65 11.48 -3.36
C TYR A 106 -13.23 10.20 -4.09
N ARG A 107 -14.19 9.40 -4.58
CA ARG A 107 -13.91 8.21 -5.39
C ARG A 107 -13.19 8.57 -6.69
N ALA A 108 -13.65 9.61 -7.39
CA ALA A 108 -13.00 10.08 -8.60
C ALA A 108 -11.61 10.69 -8.31
N TRP A 109 -11.43 11.34 -7.16
CA TRP A 109 -10.12 11.77 -6.69
C TRP A 109 -9.17 10.60 -6.46
N GLY A 110 -9.58 9.61 -5.65
CA GLY A 110 -8.78 8.41 -5.39
C GLY A 110 -8.38 7.68 -6.67
N ASN A 111 -9.31 7.52 -7.62
CA ASN A 111 -9.00 6.92 -8.92
C ASN A 111 -8.01 7.75 -9.74
N SER A 112 -8.09 9.08 -9.68
CA SER A 112 -7.15 9.97 -10.38
C SER A 112 -5.75 9.90 -9.77
N ILE A 113 -5.66 9.95 -8.43
CA ILE A 113 -4.41 9.78 -7.68
C ILE A 113 -3.75 8.42 -8.01
N LYS A 114 -4.55 7.35 -8.05
CA LYS A 114 -4.08 6.00 -8.43
C LYS A 114 -3.56 5.95 -9.86
N ARG A 115 -4.34 6.47 -10.83
CA ARG A 115 -3.98 6.49 -12.25
C ARG A 115 -2.66 7.21 -12.47
N ASP A 116 -2.45 8.32 -11.75
CA ASP A 116 -1.27 9.17 -11.91
C ASP A 116 -0.09 8.69 -11.05
N GLY A 117 -0.23 7.59 -10.29
CA GLY A 117 0.85 6.95 -9.54
C GLY A 117 1.27 7.68 -8.26
N TYR A 118 0.36 8.45 -7.63
CA TYR A 118 0.65 9.24 -6.42
C TYR A 118 0.33 8.52 -5.11
N PHE A 119 -0.26 7.33 -5.18
CA PHE A 119 -0.29 6.42 -4.04
C PHE A 119 1.09 5.77 -3.88
N ASP A 120 1.52 5.63 -2.64
CA ASP A 120 2.87 5.15 -2.33
C ASP A 120 2.92 3.62 -2.26
N TYR A 121 1.77 2.92 -2.31
CA TYR A 121 1.74 1.46 -2.39
C TYR A 121 2.33 1.01 -3.72
N ILE A 122 3.37 0.18 -3.68
CA ILE A 122 4.04 -0.29 -4.90
C ILE A 122 3.55 -1.70 -5.25
N PHE A 123 3.80 -2.67 -4.37
CA PHE A 123 3.40 -4.06 -4.57
C PHE A 123 3.44 -4.87 -3.27
N SER A 124 2.96 -6.10 -3.33
CA SER A 124 3.18 -7.15 -2.33
C SER A 124 3.90 -8.33 -2.93
N ASN A 125 4.64 -9.06 -2.12
CA ASN A 125 5.28 -10.31 -2.52
C ASN A 125 5.15 -11.36 -1.42
N GLU A 126 4.94 -12.61 -1.82
CA GLU A 126 4.96 -13.73 -0.87
C GLU A 126 6.35 -13.90 -0.27
N LEU A 127 6.39 -14.38 0.96
CA LEU A 127 7.63 -14.78 1.63
C LEU A 127 7.93 -16.25 1.35
N ASP A 128 9.20 -16.57 1.17
CA ASP A 128 9.68 -17.94 0.88
C ASP A 128 9.07 -18.98 1.83
N LYS A 129 8.60 -20.11 1.29
CA LYS A 129 7.96 -21.24 1.99
C LYS A 129 6.66 -20.90 2.74
N LYS A 130 5.76 -20.12 2.13
CA LYS A 130 4.46 -19.74 2.73
C LYS A 130 4.64 -19.18 4.14
N LYS A 131 5.64 -18.30 4.32
CA LYS A 131 5.90 -17.69 5.63
C LYS A 131 5.00 -16.50 5.92
N GLY A 132 4.32 -15.97 4.90
CA GLY A 132 3.56 -14.74 4.99
C GLY A 132 3.69 -13.91 3.72
N ILE A 133 3.39 -12.62 3.85
CA ILE A 133 3.48 -11.62 2.78
C ILE A 133 4.31 -10.44 3.25
N ALA A 134 5.04 -9.80 2.34
CA ALA A 134 5.57 -8.46 2.51
C ALA A 134 4.90 -7.47 1.55
N PHE A 135 4.66 -6.27 2.05
CA PHE A 135 4.11 -5.13 1.32
C PHE A 135 5.18 -4.06 1.25
N TYR A 136 5.38 -3.50 0.07
CA TYR A 136 6.42 -2.51 -0.21
C TYR A 136 5.79 -1.19 -0.61
N TYR A 137 6.28 -0.13 -0.01
CA TYR A 137 5.80 1.21 -0.26
C TYR A 137 6.93 2.23 -0.32
N LEU A 138 6.67 3.33 -1.01
CA LEU A 138 7.59 4.44 -1.07
C LEU A 138 7.50 5.26 0.23
N ASP A 139 8.64 5.44 0.91
CA ASP A 139 8.75 6.32 2.07
C ASP A 139 9.84 7.36 1.81
N VAL A 140 9.45 8.43 1.10
CA VAL A 140 10.38 9.53 0.84
C VAL A 140 10.44 10.43 2.07
N ASN A 141 11.54 10.38 2.80
CA ASN A 141 11.87 11.44 3.75
C ASN A 141 12.19 12.72 2.95
N LYS A 142 11.17 13.55 2.69
CA LYS A 142 11.31 14.83 1.97
C LYS A 142 11.93 15.90 2.86
N ASN A 143 13.19 15.73 3.25
CA ASN A 143 14.04 16.84 3.69
C ASN A 143 14.82 17.45 2.52
N ALA A 144 14.15 17.69 1.39
CA ALA A 144 14.76 18.44 0.29
C ALA A 144 13.70 19.31 -0.37
N GLY A 145 13.89 20.63 -0.27
CA GLY A 145 13.26 21.61 -1.13
C GLY A 145 13.63 21.40 -2.60
N LEU A 146 13.32 22.39 -3.43
CA LEU A 146 13.40 22.40 -4.91
C LEU A 146 14.68 21.85 -5.59
N LEU A 147 15.73 21.52 -4.83
CA LEU A 147 16.98 20.95 -5.31
C LEU A 147 17.22 19.58 -4.67
N ARG A 148 16.89 18.56 -5.46
CA ARG A 148 17.08 17.11 -5.31
C ARG A 148 18.25 16.69 -4.38
N SER A 149 17.91 16.21 -3.17
CA SER A 149 18.75 15.26 -2.39
C SER A 149 17.97 14.63 -1.22
N GLY A 150 16.81 14.03 -1.50
CA GLY A 150 16.11 13.19 -0.51
C GLY A 150 16.68 11.76 -0.54
N GLU A 151 16.87 11.14 0.62
CA GLU A 151 17.12 9.70 0.69
C GLU A 151 15.82 8.96 0.34
N TYR A 152 15.81 8.29 -0.81
CA TYR A 152 14.72 7.37 -1.15
C TYR A 152 14.82 6.16 -0.22
N SER A 153 13.86 6.03 0.69
CA SER A 153 13.69 4.80 1.46
C SER A 153 12.44 4.07 1.01
N PHE A 154 12.53 2.74 0.98
CA PHE A 154 11.37 1.91 0.73
C PHE A 154 10.96 1.30 2.06
N GLY A 155 9.75 1.60 2.49
CA GLY A 155 9.18 0.99 3.66
C GLY A 155 8.68 -0.42 3.35
N THR A 156 8.75 -1.29 4.34
CA THR A 156 8.21 -2.63 4.28
C THR A 156 7.25 -2.86 5.44
N VAL A 157 6.14 -3.53 5.15
CA VAL A 157 5.30 -4.15 6.16
C VAL A 157 5.33 -5.64 5.88
N SER A 158 5.63 -6.47 6.88
CA SER A 158 5.47 -7.92 6.74
C SER A 158 4.29 -8.39 7.57
N TYR A 159 3.63 -9.42 7.09
CA TYR A 159 2.56 -10.12 7.77
C TYR A 159 2.97 -11.59 7.88
N ILE A 160 3.38 -12.01 9.08
CA ILE A 160 3.95 -13.33 9.33
C ILE A 160 3.21 -13.95 10.51
N LYS A 161 2.60 -15.12 10.29
CA LYS A 161 1.85 -15.86 11.32
C LYS A 161 0.81 -14.99 12.04
N GLY A 162 0.03 -14.22 11.29
CA GLY A 162 -1.02 -13.38 11.85
C GLY A 162 -0.55 -12.05 12.45
N LYS A 163 0.72 -11.67 12.27
CA LYS A 163 1.30 -10.48 12.93
C LYS A 163 1.95 -9.54 11.93
N PHE A 164 1.61 -8.26 12.05
CA PHE A 164 2.27 -7.19 11.31
C PHE A 164 3.58 -6.77 11.96
N SER A 165 4.65 -6.68 11.19
CA SER A 165 5.85 -5.90 11.52
C SER A 165 6.09 -4.85 10.43
N ASN A 166 6.89 -3.83 10.74
CA ASN A 166 7.24 -2.79 9.79
C ASN A 166 8.73 -2.47 9.90
N ASP A 167 9.38 -2.34 8.75
CA ASP A 167 10.80 -2.02 8.64
C ASP A 167 11.05 -1.09 7.43
N LYS A 168 12.30 -0.74 7.19
CA LYS A 168 12.74 0.02 6.01
C LYS A 168 13.87 -0.70 5.32
N ILE A 169 13.79 -0.81 4.01
CA ILE A 169 14.92 -1.23 3.19
C ILE A 169 15.87 -0.05 3.09
N LYS A 170 17.04 -0.21 3.69
CA LYS A 170 18.14 0.75 3.56
C LYS A 170 19.02 0.34 2.42
N PHE A 171 19.07 1.18 1.41
CA PHE A 171 20.01 1.03 0.32
C PHE A 171 21.26 1.87 0.58
N THR A 172 22.43 1.30 0.30
CA THR A 172 23.72 1.99 0.47
C THR A 172 24.06 2.90 -0.71
N SER A 173 23.41 2.69 -1.87
CA SER A 173 23.64 3.51 -3.06
C SER A 173 22.97 4.88 -2.95
N LYS A 174 23.62 5.88 -3.56
CA LYS A 174 23.10 7.25 -3.72
C LYS A 174 22.42 7.49 -5.07
N ASN A 175 22.44 6.50 -5.96
CA ASN A 175 21.83 6.60 -7.28
C ASN A 175 20.30 6.48 -7.19
N PRO A 176 19.54 6.98 -8.18
CA PRO A 176 18.12 6.70 -8.31
C PRO A 176 17.88 5.19 -8.44
N MET A 177 16.92 4.66 -7.69
CA MET A 177 16.59 3.24 -7.70
C MET A 177 15.10 3.01 -7.58
N GLY A 178 14.67 1.83 -8.01
CA GLY A 178 13.35 1.33 -7.73
C GLY A 178 13.34 -0.18 -7.47
N ILE A 179 12.18 -0.65 -7.05
CA ILE A 179 11.95 -2.04 -6.68
C ILE A 179 10.76 -2.60 -7.46
N LEU A 180 10.84 -3.87 -7.82
CA LEU A 180 9.80 -4.62 -8.51
C LEU A 180 9.59 -5.98 -7.83
N PRO A 181 8.39 -6.58 -8.00
CA PRO A 181 8.15 -7.96 -7.58
C PRO A 181 9.19 -8.92 -8.17
N SER A 182 9.50 -9.96 -7.41
CA SER A 182 10.39 -11.06 -7.82
C SER A 182 9.89 -12.37 -7.21
N LYS A 183 10.68 -13.43 -7.27
CA LYS A 183 10.36 -14.72 -6.63
C LYS A 183 10.13 -14.57 -5.11
N PRO A 184 9.38 -15.48 -4.45
CA PRO A 184 9.04 -15.37 -3.04
C PRO A 184 10.24 -15.12 -2.12
N GLY A 185 10.14 -14.11 -1.25
CA GLY A 185 11.19 -13.67 -0.34
C GLY A 185 12.25 -12.74 -0.95
N TYR A 186 12.17 -12.41 -2.23
CA TYR A 186 13.12 -11.55 -2.93
C TYR A 186 12.43 -10.35 -3.59
N ILE A 187 13.20 -9.33 -3.90
CA ILE A 187 12.78 -8.22 -4.77
C ILE A 187 13.77 -8.07 -5.93
N LEU A 188 13.32 -7.50 -7.03
CA LEU A 188 14.20 -7.02 -8.09
C LEU A 188 14.48 -5.53 -7.82
N VAL A 189 15.73 -5.19 -7.59
CA VAL A 189 16.19 -3.80 -7.50
C VAL A 189 16.75 -3.38 -8.85
N TYR A 190 16.34 -2.22 -9.33
CA TYR A 190 16.95 -1.58 -10.48
C TYR A 190 17.53 -0.22 -10.09
N GLU A 191 18.68 0.12 -10.66
CA GLU A 191 19.47 1.28 -10.28
C GLU A 191 20.02 1.98 -11.53
N GLU A 192 19.85 3.29 -11.61
CA GLU A 192 20.39 4.10 -12.69
C GLU A 192 21.81 4.56 -12.34
N THR A 193 22.81 3.92 -12.96
CA THR A 193 24.21 4.28 -12.78
C THR A 193 24.66 5.25 -13.87
N LYS A 194 25.49 6.23 -13.51
CA LYS A 194 26.00 7.23 -14.48
C LYS A 194 26.80 6.60 -15.62
N ASP A 195 27.51 5.51 -15.35
CA ASP A 195 28.53 4.98 -16.25
C ASP A 195 28.10 3.68 -16.98
N ARG A 196 27.12 2.94 -16.44
CA ARG A 196 26.70 1.62 -16.98
C ARG A 196 25.24 1.55 -17.38
N GLY A 197 24.47 2.64 -17.22
CA GLY A 197 23.03 2.65 -17.46
C GLY A 197 22.26 1.94 -16.34
N LEU A 198 21.21 1.21 -16.71
CA LEU A 198 20.30 0.55 -15.78
C LEU A 198 20.87 -0.80 -15.31
N GLU A 199 21.36 -0.87 -14.08
CA GLU A 199 21.74 -2.13 -13.44
C GLU A 199 20.52 -2.78 -12.76
N LYS A 200 20.45 -4.11 -12.80
CA LYS A 200 19.36 -4.89 -12.19
C LYS A 200 19.94 -6.02 -11.34
N ARG A 201 19.41 -6.21 -10.14
CA ARG A 201 19.83 -7.29 -9.23
C ARG A 201 18.66 -7.79 -8.39
N ILE A 202 18.72 -9.07 -8.03
CA ILE A 202 17.73 -9.68 -7.13
C ILE A 202 18.30 -9.67 -5.72
N GLU A 203 17.59 -9.06 -4.78
CA GLU A 203 17.99 -9.00 -3.38
C GLU A 203 17.02 -9.81 -2.51
N LYS A 204 17.57 -10.57 -1.56
CA LYS A 204 16.78 -11.21 -0.52
C LYS A 204 16.47 -10.17 0.54
N ILE A 205 15.21 -10.01 0.89
CA ILE A 205 14.82 -9.11 1.97
C ILE A 205 14.79 -9.89 3.27
N ASN A 206 15.27 -9.24 4.34
CA ASN A 206 15.17 -9.75 5.69
C ASN A 206 13.86 -9.22 6.29
N TYR A 207 13.10 -10.08 6.96
CA TYR A 207 11.77 -9.80 7.49
C TYR A 207 11.67 -10.23 8.95
#